data_AF-A0A022RC04-F1
#
_entry.id   AF-A0A022RC04-F1
#
_cell.length_a   1.000
_cell.length_b   1.000
_cell.length_c   1.000
_cell.angle_alpha   90.00
_cell.angle_beta   90.00
_cell.angle_gamma   90.00
#
_symmetry.space_group_name_H-M   'P 1'
#
loop_
_entity.id
_entity.type
_entity.pdbx_description
1 polymer ?
#
loop_
_entity_poly.entity_id
_entity_poly.type
_entity_poly.pdbx_seq_one_letter_code
_entity_poly.pdbx_strand_id
1 'polypeptide(L)'
;MGVFELRLVIMVVTLLLIVPSMYGWGKHGHFMTCKIAENFLTGDALASVKALLPDSAEGELASVCSWPDEIRRSAHNRWSGPLHYIDTPDFRCNYQYCRDCHDSVGRKYRCVTGAIYNYTMQLMTESRDTDFSVMK
;
A
#
# COMPACT_ATOMS: atom_id res chain seq x y z
N MET A 1 10.82 30.68 34.50
CA MET A 1 10.01 29.44 34.53
C MET A 1 10.15 28.81 35.91
N GLY A 2 9.05 28.46 36.57
CA GLY A 2 9.11 27.82 37.89
C GLY A 2 9.66 26.39 37.82
N VAL A 3 10.21 25.88 38.93
CA VAL A 3 10.71 24.49 39.04
C VAL A 3 9.62 23.47 38.69
N PHE A 4 8.35 23.79 38.98
CA PHE A 4 7.18 23.01 38.60
C PHE A 4 7.01 22.90 37.08
N GLU A 5 7.04 24.04 36.38
CA GLU A 5 6.96 24.09 34.91
C GLU A 5 8.10 23.33 34.25
N LEU A 6 9.32 23.44 34.78
CA LEU A 6 10.48 22.73 34.28
C LEU A 6 10.32 21.20 34.42
N ARG A 7 9.82 20.72 35.57
CA ARG A 7 9.56 19.29 35.79
C ARG A 7 8.49 18.75 34.85
N LEU A 8 7.43 19.53 34.61
CA LEU A 8 6.31 19.15 33.76
C LEU A 8 6.76 19.05 32.29
N VAL A 9 7.58 20.01 31.82
CA VAL A 9 8.20 19.97 30.49
C VAL A 9 9.11 18.75 30.35
N ILE A 10 9.99 18.48 31.32
CA ILE A 10 10.87 17.30 31.28
C ILE A 10 10.05 16.01 31.20
N MET A 11 9.01 15.87 32.01
CA MET A 11 8.14 14.68 32.01
C MET A 11 7.48 14.46 30.63
N VAL A 12 6.92 15.52 30.03
CA VAL A 12 6.28 15.45 28.70
C VAL A 12 7.28 15.08 27.61
N VAL A 13 8.45 15.70 27.60
CA VAL A 13 9.52 15.38 26.64
C VAL A 13 9.97 13.94 26.80
N THR A 14 10.15 13.47 28.04
CA THR A 14 10.55 12.09 28.31
C THR A 14 9.49 11.11 27.79
N LEU A 15 8.20 11.36 28.03
CA LEU A 15 7.07 10.56 27.52
C LEU A 15 7.02 10.50 25.99
N LEU A 16 7.27 11.62 25.30
CA LEU A 16 7.28 11.67 23.84
C LEU A 16 8.41 10.83 23.21
N LEU A 17 9.55 10.71 23.90
CA LEU A 17 10.71 9.91 23.42
C LEU A 17 10.50 8.40 23.55
N ILE A 18 9.55 7.94 24.36
CA ILE A 18 9.27 6.50 24.56
C ILE A 18 8.23 5.98 23.56
N VAL A 19 7.62 6.85 22.75
CA VAL A 19 6.63 6.44 21.76
C VAL A 19 7.35 5.70 20.61
N PRO A 20 7.01 4.43 20.34
CA PRO A 20 7.58 3.71 19.22
C PRO A 20 7.26 4.44 17.91
N SER A 21 8.28 4.71 17.10
CA SER A 21 8.05 5.24 15.75
C SER A 21 7.48 4.13 14.87
N MET A 22 6.25 4.33 14.37
CA MET A 22 5.69 3.47 13.33
C MET A 22 6.17 3.97 11.96
N TYR A 23 7.11 3.25 11.36
CA TYR A 23 7.60 3.55 10.02
C TYR A 23 6.70 2.91 8.96
N GLY A 24 5.71 3.67 8.48
CA GLY A 24 4.99 3.37 7.25
C GLY A 24 5.74 3.92 6.03
N TRP A 25 5.46 3.38 4.85
CA TRP A 25 5.96 3.95 3.60
C TRP A 25 5.15 5.20 3.23
N GLY A 26 5.86 6.29 2.97
CA GLY A 26 5.31 7.44 2.24
C GLY A 26 5.68 7.38 0.76
N LYS A 27 5.57 8.52 0.06
CA LYS A 27 5.88 8.63 -1.38
C LYS A 27 7.24 8.04 -1.76
N HIS A 28 8.29 8.35 -1.00
CA HIS A 28 9.64 7.83 -1.26
C HIS A 28 9.76 6.32 -1.04
N GLY A 29 9.04 5.77 -0.05
CA GLY A 29 9.02 4.34 0.21
C GLY A 29 8.43 3.54 -0.93
N HIS A 30 7.27 3.98 -1.41
CA HIS A 30 6.61 3.41 -2.58
C HIS A 30 7.48 3.54 -3.84
N PHE A 31 8.07 4.71 -4.08
CA PHE A 31 8.98 4.94 -5.19
C PHE A 31 10.16 3.95 -5.18
N MET A 32 10.89 3.86 -4.05
CA MET A 32 12.05 2.98 -3.93
C MET A 32 11.67 1.50 -4.09
N THR A 33 10.56 1.06 -3.48
CA THR A 33 10.08 -0.31 -3.59
C THR A 33 9.82 -0.69 -5.05
N CYS A 34 9.09 0.15 -5.78
CA CYS A 34 8.80 -0.10 -7.19
C CYS A 34 10.03 0.03 -8.08
N LYS A 35 10.95 0.97 -7.78
CA LYS A 35 12.18 1.11 -8.56
C LYS A 35 13.08 -0.11 -8.42
N ILE A 36 13.15 -0.69 -7.22
CA ILE A 36 13.84 -1.96 -7.01
C ILE A 36 13.12 -3.07 -7.79
N ALA A 37 11.80 -3.20 -7.65
CA ALA A 37 11.03 -4.25 -8.33
C ALA A 37 11.19 -4.23 -9.86
N GLU A 38 11.14 -3.05 -10.48
CA GLU A 38 11.28 -2.89 -11.94
C GLU A 38 12.59 -3.48 -12.48
N ASN A 39 13.69 -3.36 -11.72
CA ASN A 39 14.99 -3.92 -12.09
C ASN A 39 15.05 -5.46 -12.04
N PHE A 40 14.08 -6.11 -11.39
CA PHE A 40 14.00 -7.57 -11.28
C PHE A 40 12.91 -8.18 -12.17
N LEU A 41 12.23 -7.37 -12.99
CA LEU A 41 11.24 -7.88 -13.94
C LEU A 41 11.91 -8.65 -15.08
N THR A 42 11.24 -9.71 -15.54
CA THR A 42 11.60 -10.35 -16.82
C THR A 42 11.31 -9.40 -17.99
N GLY A 43 11.86 -9.69 -19.17
CA GLY A 43 11.60 -8.88 -20.37
C GLY A 43 10.11 -8.74 -20.68
N ASP A 44 9.37 -9.85 -20.64
CA ASP A 44 7.92 -9.86 -20.90
C ASP A 44 7.15 -9.05 -19.85
N ALA A 45 7.46 -9.23 -18.56
CA ALA A 45 6.79 -8.49 -17.49
C ALA A 45 7.06 -6.98 -17.58
N LEU A 46 8.30 -6.58 -17.90
CA LEU A 46 8.65 -5.17 -18.10
C LEU A 46 7.91 -4.57 -19.30
N ALA A 47 7.79 -5.33 -20.40
CA ALA A 47 7.03 -4.89 -21.57
C ALA A 47 5.54 -4.69 -21.24
N SER A 48 4.92 -5.64 -20.52
CA SER A 48 3.53 -5.49 -20.07
C SER A 48 3.34 -4.31 -19.13
N VAL A 49 4.25 -4.09 -18.17
CA VAL A 49 4.21 -2.91 -17.28
C VAL A 49 4.24 -1.63 -18.10
N LYS A 50 5.19 -1.49 -19.03
CA LYS A 50 5.31 -0.29 -19.87
C LYS A 50 4.08 -0.07 -20.75
N ALA A 51 3.43 -1.13 -21.22
CA ALA A 51 2.21 -1.03 -22.01
C ALA A 51 0.98 -0.55 -21.20
N LEU A 52 0.95 -0.83 -19.89
CA LEU A 52 -0.13 -0.43 -18.98
C LEU A 52 0.07 0.97 -18.36
N LEU A 53 1.31 1.47 -18.35
CA LEU A 53 1.61 2.77 -17.77
C LEU A 53 1.05 3.92 -18.63
N PRO A 54 0.52 4.99 -18.01
CA PRO A 54 0.13 6.18 -18.75
C PRO A 54 1.36 6.94 -19.25
N ASP A 55 1.19 7.74 -20.31
CA ASP A 55 2.28 8.57 -20.87
C ASP A 55 2.96 9.46 -19.83
N SER A 56 2.19 9.96 -18.85
CA SER A 56 2.70 10.81 -17.75
C SER A 56 3.67 10.09 -16.81
N ALA A 57 3.76 8.76 -16.86
CA ALA A 57 4.72 7.98 -16.09
C ALA A 57 6.08 7.87 -16.78
N GLU A 58 6.20 8.31 -18.04
CA GLU A 58 7.43 8.27 -18.84
C GLU A 58 8.11 6.88 -18.87
N GLY A 59 7.29 5.82 -18.79
CA GLY A 59 7.75 4.43 -18.77
C GLY A 59 8.37 3.95 -17.45
N GLU A 60 8.28 4.72 -16.36
CA GLU A 60 8.79 4.37 -15.04
C GLU A 60 7.65 4.00 -14.08
N LEU A 61 7.62 2.76 -13.60
CA LEU A 61 6.60 2.27 -12.66
C LEU A 61 6.65 3.03 -11.32
N ALA A 62 7.86 3.35 -10.86
CA ALA A 62 8.07 4.03 -9.59
C ALA A 62 7.38 5.40 -9.51
N SER A 63 7.20 6.08 -10.66
CA SER A 63 6.55 7.40 -10.75
C SER A 63 5.08 7.37 -10.32
N VAL A 64 4.39 6.24 -10.51
CA VAL A 64 2.96 6.08 -10.21
C VAL A 64 2.68 5.22 -8.98
N CYS A 65 3.69 4.65 -8.32
CA CYS A 65 3.46 3.74 -7.19
C CYS A 65 2.86 4.38 -5.92
N SER A 66 2.81 5.71 -5.86
CA SER A 66 2.10 6.44 -4.78
C SER A 66 0.68 6.85 -5.18
N TRP A 67 0.24 6.60 -6.41
CA TRP A 67 -1.09 6.96 -6.91
C TRP A 67 -2.24 6.39 -6.05
N PRO A 68 -2.19 5.14 -5.53
CA PRO A 68 -3.24 4.63 -4.64
C PRO A 68 -3.48 5.51 -3.39
N ASP A 69 -2.42 6.11 -2.85
CA ASP A 69 -2.49 6.99 -1.69
C ASP A 69 -3.11 8.37 -2.00
N GLU A 70 -3.07 8.78 -3.27
CA GLU A 70 -3.70 9.99 -3.76
C GLU A 70 -5.19 9.73 -3.98
N ILE A 71 -5.53 8.66 -4.71
CA ILE A 71 -6.93 8.39 -5.07
C ILE A 71 -7.80 8.00 -3.88
N ARG A 72 -7.27 7.35 -2.84
CA ARG A 72 -8.07 6.97 -1.65
C ARG A 72 -8.69 8.18 -0.93
N ARG A 73 -8.19 9.39 -1.19
CA ARG A 73 -8.71 10.66 -0.64
C ARG A 73 -9.87 11.24 -1.47
N SER A 74 -10.03 10.81 -2.72
CA SER A 74 -11.13 11.20 -3.60
C SER A 74 -12.44 10.57 -3.12
N ALA A 75 -13.55 11.30 -3.24
CA ALA A 75 -14.88 10.83 -2.84
C ALA A 75 -15.27 9.51 -3.51
N HIS A 76 -14.98 9.35 -4.81
CA HIS A 76 -15.32 8.16 -5.58
C HIS A 76 -14.47 6.94 -5.22
N ASN A 77 -13.27 7.15 -4.68
CA ASN A 77 -12.30 6.11 -4.42
C ASN A 77 -12.06 5.88 -2.92
N ARG A 78 -12.87 6.47 -2.02
CA ARG A 78 -12.76 6.25 -0.57
C ARG A 78 -12.84 4.78 -0.17
N TRP A 79 -13.52 3.98 -0.97
CA TRP A 79 -13.66 2.54 -0.76
C TRP A 79 -12.32 1.80 -0.77
N SER A 80 -11.26 2.36 -1.38
CA SER A 80 -9.93 1.76 -1.43
C SER A 80 -9.11 1.99 -0.17
N GLY A 81 -9.51 2.92 0.71
CA GLY A 81 -8.76 3.24 1.93
C GLY A 81 -8.38 2.02 2.79
N PRO A 82 -9.34 1.14 3.14
CA PRO A 82 -9.06 -0.08 3.89
C PRO A 82 -8.12 -1.08 3.18
N LEU A 83 -7.92 -0.94 1.87
CA LEU A 83 -7.03 -1.82 1.11
C LEU A 83 -5.53 -1.54 1.34
N HIS A 84 -5.19 -0.50 2.09
CA HIS A 84 -3.79 -0.13 2.38
C HIS A 84 -3.23 -0.80 3.63
N TYR A 85 -4.06 -1.45 4.45
CA TYR A 85 -3.64 -2.00 5.73
C TYR A 85 -4.48 -3.23 6.13
N ILE A 86 -4.14 -3.78 7.30
CA ILE A 86 -4.90 -4.80 8.03
C ILE A 86 -4.89 -4.37 9.49
N ASP A 87 -6.05 -4.36 10.12
CA ASP A 87 -6.17 -4.22 11.56
C ASP A 87 -6.18 -5.61 12.20
N THR A 88 -5.24 -5.87 13.12
CA THR A 88 -5.20 -7.11 13.91
C THR A 88 -5.63 -6.83 15.35
N PRO A 89 -6.22 -7.80 16.07
CA PRO A 89 -6.59 -7.61 17.47
C PRO A 89 -5.40 -7.18 18.33
N ASP A 90 -5.63 -6.22 19.22
CA ASP A 90 -4.63 -5.71 20.15
C ASP A 90 -3.99 -6.83 20.95
N PHE A 91 -2.67 -6.69 21.19
CA PHE A 91 -1.86 -7.61 22.00
C PHE A 91 -1.80 -9.07 21.50
N ARG A 92 -2.36 -9.38 20.33
CA ARG A 92 -2.35 -10.73 19.76
C ARG A 92 -1.09 -11.01 18.95
N CYS A 93 -0.49 -9.99 18.34
CA CYS A 93 0.71 -10.06 17.51
C CYS A 93 0.69 -11.19 16.47
N ASN A 94 -0.48 -11.48 15.88
CA ASN A 94 -0.62 -12.44 14.79
C ASN A 94 -1.67 -11.99 13.78
N TYR A 95 -1.52 -12.51 12.57
CA TYR A 95 -2.42 -12.28 11.45
C TYR A 95 -3.13 -13.58 11.07
N GLN A 96 -4.45 -13.50 10.87
CA GLN A 96 -5.29 -14.58 10.35
C GLN A 96 -6.27 -14.02 9.31
N TYR A 97 -6.12 -14.41 8.06
CA TYR A 97 -6.87 -13.86 6.92
C TYR A 97 -8.38 -13.78 7.17
N CYS A 98 -9.02 -14.90 7.55
CA CYS A 98 -10.48 -14.95 7.74
C CYS A 98 -10.99 -14.05 8.89
N ARG A 99 -10.13 -13.82 9.90
CA ARG A 99 -10.43 -13.00 11.07
C ARG A 99 -10.22 -11.53 10.75
N ASP A 100 -9.06 -11.18 10.17
CA ASP A 100 -8.53 -9.81 10.13
C ASP A 100 -8.77 -9.11 8.79
N CYS A 101 -8.99 -9.83 7.70
CA CYS A 101 -9.16 -9.21 6.38
C CYS A 101 -10.59 -8.71 6.17
N HIS A 102 -10.91 -7.56 6.75
CA HIS A 102 -12.17 -6.86 6.55
C HIS A 102 -12.01 -5.34 6.72
N ASP A 103 -12.98 -4.57 6.21
CA ASP A 103 -13.05 -3.12 6.47
C ASP A 103 -13.65 -2.82 7.85
N SER A 104 -13.72 -1.54 8.22
CA SER A 104 -14.23 -1.08 9.53
C SER A 104 -15.70 -1.42 9.80
N VAL A 105 -16.46 -1.83 8.79
CA VAL A 105 -17.86 -2.28 8.94
C VAL A 105 -18.02 -3.80 8.71
N GLY A 106 -16.91 -4.54 8.66
CA GLY A 106 -16.89 -6.00 8.63
C GLY A 106 -17.03 -6.64 7.24
N ARG A 107 -16.94 -5.88 6.14
CA ARG A 107 -16.97 -6.47 4.78
C ARG A 107 -15.69 -7.25 4.54
N LYS A 108 -15.83 -8.55 4.31
CA LYS A 108 -14.70 -9.47 4.09
C LYS A 108 -13.88 -9.13 2.85
N TYR A 109 -12.61 -9.55 2.87
CA TYR A 109 -11.63 -9.41 1.78
C TYR A 109 -11.18 -7.97 1.50
N ARG A 110 -11.63 -7.00 2.30
CA ARG A 110 -11.29 -5.58 2.14
C ARG A 110 -10.11 -5.18 3.03
N CYS A 111 -8.94 -5.70 2.69
CA CYS A 111 -7.67 -5.40 3.36
C CYS A 111 -6.51 -5.51 2.35
N VAL A 112 -5.28 -5.16 2.74
CA VAL A 112 -4.13 -5.19 1.80
C VAL A 112 -3.84 -6.57 1.19
N THR A 113 -3.92 -7.66 1.95
CA THR A 113 -3.72 -9.01 1.39
C THR A 113 -4.83 -9.43 0.44
N GLY A 114 -6.06 -9.00 0.71
CA GLY A 114 -7.19 -9.22 -0.20
C GLY A 114 -7.06 -8.41 -1.49
N ALA A 115 -6.55 -7.18 -1.40
CA ALA A 115 -6.28 -6.32 -2.55
C ALA A 115 -5.17 -6.91 -3.44
N ILE A 116 -4.05 -7.36 -2.85
CA ILE A 116 -2.99 -8.05 -3.59
C ILE A 116 -3.59 -9.21 -4.39
N TYR A 117 -4.32 -10.12 -3.73
CA TYR A 117 -4.96 -11.25 -4.40
C TYR A 117 -5.88 -10.81 -5.55
N ASN A 118 -6.76 -9.83 -5.31
CA ASN A 118 -7.70 -9.34 -6.32
C ASN A 118 -6.99 -8.76 -7.56
N TYR A 119 -6.02 -7.87 -7.37
CA TYR A 119 -5.34 -7.22 -8.49
C TYR A 119 -4.37 -8.16 -9.22
N THR A 120 -3.79 -9.14 -8.53
CA THR A 120 -3.06 -10.22 -9.22
C THR A 120 -3.99 -11.02 -10.12
N MET A 121 -5.20 -11.37 -9.65
CA MET A 121 -6.16 -12.13 -10.47
C MET A 121 -6.70 -11.35 -11.66
N GLN A 122 -6.85 -10.03 -11.54
CA GLN A 122 -7.23 -9.16 -12.67
C GLN A 122 -6.15 -9.19 -13.76
N LEU A 123 -4.88 -8.96 -13.39
CA LEU A 123 -3.75 -9.00 -14.35
C LEU A 123 -3.60 -10.38 -15.01
N MET A 124 -3.79 -11.47 -14.26
CA MET A 124 -3.76 -12.84 -14.80
C MET A 124 -4.93 -13.18 -15.75
N THR A 125 -6.04 -12.44 -15.66
CA THR A 125 -7.19 -12.63 -16.55
C THR A 125 -6.97 -11.85 -17.84
N GLU A 126 -6.53 -10.60 -17.73
CA GLU A 126 -6.15 -9.78 -18.88
C GLU A 126 -5.02 -10.42 -19.70
N SER A 127 -4.01 -11.01 -19.05
CA SER A 127 -2.92 -11.69 -19.76
C SER A 127 -3.41 -12.87 -20.61
N ARG A 128 -4.39 -13.64 -20.09
CA ARG A 128 -5.00 -14.76 -20.83
C ARG A 128 -5.80 -14.28 -22.04
N ASP A 129 -6.57 -13.21 -21.88
CA ASP A 129 -7.35 -12.65 -23.00
C ASP A 129 -6.43 -12.06 -24.08
N THR A 130 -5.30 -11.48 -23.68
CA THR A 130 -4.29 -10.95 -24.61
C THR A 130 -3.63 -12.08 -25.40
N ASP A 131 -3.25 -13.20 -24.76
CA ASP A 131 -2.72 -14.39 -25.45
C ASP A 131 -3.72 -14.95 -26.49
N PHE A 132 -5.02 -15.01 -26.15
CA PHE A 132 -6.06 -15.44 -27.09
C PHE A 132 -6.28 -14.46 -28.26
N SER A 133 -5.97 -13.18 -28.08
CA SER A 133 -6.05 -12.17 -29.14
C SER A 133 -4.82 -12.16 -30.06
N VAL A 134 -3.67 -12.65 -29.60
CA VAL A 134 -2.44 -12.80 -30.39
C VAL A 134 -2.43 -14.12 -31.18
N MET A 135 -3.22 -15.12 -30.77
CA MET A 135 -3.40 -16.39 -31.48
C MET A 135 -4.49 -16.38 -32.59
N LYS A 136 -5.04 -15.20 -32.93
CA LYS A 136 -5.95 -15.00 -34.06
C LYS A 136 -5.30 -14.14 -35.12
#